data_AF-A0A2A2YFB8-F1
#
_entry.id   AF-A0A2A2YFB8-F1
#
_cell.length_a   1.000
_cell.length_b   1.000
_cell.length_c   1.000
_cell.angle_alpha   90.00
_cell.angle_beta   90.00
_cell.angle_gamma   90.00
#
_symmetry.space_group_name_H-M   'P 1'
#
loop_
_entity.id
_entity.type
_entity.pdbx_description
1 polymer ?
#
loop_
_entity_poly.entity_id
_entity_poly.type
_entity_poly.pdbx_seq_one_letter_code
_entity_poly.pdbx_strand_id
1 'polypeptide(L)'
;MEAVIAIGIVAVAVPLILAATSAASRSRINSEADTRAAWIAKETQRQLTDAWRDLPATYFSTKPAFPAFSSEAEPLVLLFNQSAGLIGPGNAEVHASGSSNPEAYYMVTMYGEAAIPSTADQADNTLSKVFISVEHNAKSPRSKRNSNPFLVLIPRQTAP
;
A
#
# COMPACT_ATOMS: atom_id res chain seq x y z
N MET A 1 30.66 49.63 0.57
CA MET A 1 29.22 49.34 0.79
C MET A 1 28.74 48.08 0.05
N GLU A 2 29.62 47.28 -0.58
CA GLU A 2 29.21 46.09 -1.36
C GLU A 2 29.14 44.80 -0.53
N ALA A 3 29.93 44.67 0.53
CA ALA A 3 29.98 43.45 1.35
C ALA A 3 28.67 43.16 2.11
N VAL A 4 27.91 44.21 2.49
CA VAL A 4 26.67 44.06 3.26
C VAL A 4 25.51 43.56 2.38
N ILE A 5 25.49 43.97 1.11
CA ILE A 5 24.48 43.52 0.13
C ILE A 5 24.76 42.06 -0.28
N ALA A 6 26.04 41.69 -0.43
CA ALA A 6 26.42 40.31 -0.75
C ALA A 6 26.01 39.31 0.35
N ILE A 7 26.19 39.67 1.62
CA ILE A 7 25.80 38.79 2.75
C ILE A 7 24.26 38.65 2.83
N GLY A 8 23.51 39.73 2.57
CA GLY A 8 22.04 39.69 2.55
C GLY A 8 21.46 38.79 1.46
N ILE A 9 22.06 38.77 0.27
CA ILE A 9 21.62 37.91 -0.84
C ILE A 9 21.92 36.43 -0.55
N VAL A 10 23.08 36.14 0.03
CA VAL A 10 23.47 34.76 0.40
C VAL A 10 22.55 34.20 1.49
N ALA A 11 22.16 35.01 2.48
CA ALA A 11 21.28 34.59 3.57
C ALA A 11 19.86 34.21 3.11
N VAL A 12 19.37 34.77 2.00
CA VAL A 12 18.03 34.47 1.45
C VAL A 12 18.09 33.36 0.41
N ALA A 13 19.16 33.31 -0.40
CA ALA A 13 19.28 32.34 -1.49
C ALA A 13 19.51 30.91 -0.98
N VAL A 14 20.33 30.71 0.07
CA VAL A 14 20.66 29.36 0.56
C VAL A 14 19.43 28.63 1.14
N PRO A 15 18.60 29.25 2.01
CA PRO A 15 17.37 28.62 2.48
C PRO A 15 16.36 28.33 1.36
N LEU A 16 16.26 29.21 0.35
CA LEU A 16 15.36 28.99 -0.79
C LEU A 16 15.78 27.79 -1.64
N ILE A 17 17.08 27.65 -1.92
CA ILE A 17 17.62 26.52 -2.69
C ILE A 17 17.43 25.21 -1.92
N LEU A 18 17.66 25.20 -0.61
CA LEU A 18 17.37 24.04 0.23
C LEU A 18 15.87 23.70 0.27
N ALA A 19 15.00 24.70 0.39
CA ALA A 19 13.56 24.50 0.37
C ALA A 19 13.09 23.93 -0.98
N ALA A 20 13.57 24.49 -2.09
CA ALA A 20 13.23 24.04 -3.44
C ALA A 20 13.74 22.61 -3.73
N THR A 21 14.97 22.29 -3.33
CA THR A 21 15.52 20.93 -3.47
C THR A 21 14.78 19.92 -2.58
N SER A 22 14.36 20.30 -1.37
CA SER A 22 13.56 19.44 -0.50
C SER A 22 12.16 19.16 -1.09
N ALA A 23 11.52 20.18 -1.70
CA ALA A 23 10.23 20.04 -2.35
C ALA A 23 10.31 19.19 -3.62
N ALA A 24 11.31 19.42 -4.46
CA ALA A 24 11.57 18.62 -5.66
C ALA A 24 11.90 17.16 -5.32
N SER A 25 12.64 16.92 -4.24
CA SER A 25 12.95 15.57 -3.76
C SER A 25 11.69 14.84 -3.30
N ARG A 26 10.81 15.49 -2.52
CA ARG A 26 9.50 14.91 -2.14
C ARG A 26 8.64 14.62 -3.36
N SER A 27 8.62 15.52 -4.34
CA SER A 27 7.85 15.32 -5.57
C SER A 27 8.31 14.08 -6.34
N ARG A 28 9.62 13.88 -6.51
CA ARG A 28 10.15 12.67 -7.19
C ARG A 28 9.85 11.39 -6.42
N ILE A 29 10.06 11.40 -5.10
CA ILE A 29 9.79 10.24 -4.23
C ILE A 29 8.31 9.83 -4.32
N ASN A 30 7.40 10.79 -4.34
CA ASN A 30 5.97 10.51 -4.49
C ASN A 30 5.63 9.95 -5.88
N SER A 31 6.17 10.54 -6.96
CA SER A 31 5.93 10.03 -8.33
C SER A 31 6.48 8.62 -8.56
N GLU A 32 7.63 8.29 -7.99
CA GLU A 32 8.17 6.92 -8.02
C GLU A 32 7.31 5.96 -7.20
N ALA A 33 6.81 6.40 -6.05
CA ALA A 33 5.89 5.62 -5.22
C ALA A 33 4.56 5.33 -5.94
N ASP A 34 3.98 6.31 -6.61
CA ASP A 34 2.73 6.16 -7.36
C ASP A 34 2.90 5.20 -8.55
N THR A 35 4.03 5.29 -9.26
CA THR A 35 4.33 4.38 -10.38
C THR A 35 4.48 2.93 -9.91
N ARG A 36 5.09 2.72 -8.73
CA ARG A 36 5.29 1.38 -8.15
C ARG A 36 4.03 0.82 -7.49
N ALA A 37 3.11 1.67 -7.04
CA ALA A 37 1.89 1.26 -6.36
C ALA A 37 1.03 0.31 -7.20
N ALA A 38 0.92 0.56 -8.52
CA ALA A 38 0.16 -0.31 -9.42
C ALA A 38 0.76 -1.73 -9.54
N TRP A 39 2.10 -1.85 -9.51
CA TRP A 39 2.78 -3.13 -9.55
C TRP A 39 2.63 -3.89 -8.23
N ILE A 40 2.76 -3.18 -7.10
CA ILE A 40 2.54 -3.72 -5.76
C ILE A 40 1.11 -4.23 -5.59
N ALA A 41 0.11 -3.49 -6.08
CA ALA A 41 -1.28 -3.90 -6.06
C ALA A 41 -1.53 -5.20 -6.85
N LYS A 42 -0.92 -5.33 -8.05
CA LYS A 42 -0.99 -6.55 -8.85
C LYS A 42 -0.32 -7.75 -8.17
N GLU A 43 0.85 -7.55 -7.57
CA GLU A 43 1.55 -8.62 -6.85
C GLU A 43 0.75 -9.05 -5.61
N THR A 44 0.13 -8.10 -4.92
CA THR A 44 -0.76 -8.37 -3.79
C THR A 44 -2.00 -9.16 -4.22
N GLN A 45 -2.62 -8.80 -5.34
CA GLN A 45 -3.72 -9.55 -5.94
C GLN A 45 -3.30 -11.00 -6.29
N ARG A 46 -2.09 -11.18 -6.82
CA ARG A 46 -1.54 -12.50 -7.13
C ARG A 46 -1.39 -13.34 -5.86
N GLN A 47 -0.76 -12.80 -4.83
CA GLN A 47 -0.59 -13.46 -3.53
C GLN A 47 -1.93 -13.89 -2.92
N LEU A 48 -2.94 -13.04 -3.01
CA LEU A 48 -4.29 -13.33 -2.52
C LEU A 48 -4.94 -14.47 -3.33
N THR A 49 -4.80 -14.45 -4.65
CA THR A 49 -5.32 -15.50 -5.54
C THR A 49 -4.62 -16.84 -5.30
N ASP A 50 -3.30 -16.82 -5.13
CA ASP A 50 -2.49 -18.01 -4.88
C ASP A 50 -2.81 -18.63 -3.51
N ALA A 51 -3.10 -17.79 -2.50
CA ALA A 51 -3.54 -18.24 -1.18
C ALA A 51 -4.90 -18.94 -1.23
N TRP A 52 -5.80 -18.53 -2.12
CA TRP A 52 -7.07 -19.22 -2.30
C TRP A 52 -6.94 -20.57 -2.99
N ARG A 53 -5.96 -20.67 -3.90
CA ARG A 53 -5.64 -21.90 -4.63
C ARG A 53 -4.80 -22.89 -3.82
N ASP A 54 -4.56 -22.61 -2.54
CA ASP A 54 -3.73 -23.42 -1.64
C ASP A 54 -2.30 -23.66 -2.19
N LEU A 55 -1.75 -22.67 -2.91
CA LEU A 55 -0.39 -22.75 -3.42
C LEU A 55 0.62 -22.47 -2.29
N PRO A 56 1.74 -23.22 -2.21
CA PRO A 56 2.64 -23.25 -1.05
C PRO A 56 3.49 -21.98 -0.81
N ALA A 57 3.27 -20.91 -1.56
CA ALA A 57 4.13 -19.72 -1.60
C ALA A 57 3.39 -18.44 -1.19
N THR A 58 2.57 -18.52 -0.14
CA THR A 58 1.74 -17.38 0.29
C THR A 58 2.15 -16.88 1.67
N TYR A 59 2.22 -15.57 1.81
CA TYR A 59 2.61 -14.92 3.07
C TYR A 59 1.47 -14.77 4.08
N PHE A 60 0.30 -15.31 3.76
CA PHE A 60 -0.84 -15.37 4.68
C PHE A 60 -0.71 -16.64 5.53
N SER A 61 -0.58 -16.46 6.85
CA SER A 61 -0.53 -17.57 7.82
C SER A 61 -1.85 -18.32 7.93
N THR A 62 -2.97 -17.65 7.66
CA THR A 62 -4.31 -18.23 7.63
C THR A 62 -4.92 -17.94 6.26
N LYS A 63 -5.52 -18.96 5.63
CA LYS A 63 -6.25 -18.79 4.36
C LYS A 63 -7.30 -17.69 4.55
N PRO A 64 -7.25 -16.58 3.77
CA PRO A 64 -8.26 -15.53 3.89
C PRO A 64 -9.64 -16.10 3.56
N ALA A 65 -10.54 -16.13 4.54
CA ALA A 65 -11.88 -16.71 4.39
C ALA A 65 -12.91 -15.63 4.00
N PHE A 66 -13.66 -15.87 2.91
CA PHE A 66 -14.81 -15.05 2.53
C PHE A 66 -16.09 -15.48 3.27
N PRO A 67 -17.01 -14.55 3.62
CA PRO A 67 -17.04 -13.11 3.30
C PRO A 67 -16.28 -12.23 4.32
N ALA A 68 -15.70 -12.84 5.35
CA ALA A 68 -15.20 -12.15 6.54
C ALA A 68 -13.70 -11.83 6.46
N PHE A 69 -13.19 -11.43 5.28
CA PHE A 69 -11.81 -10.96 5.27
C PHE A 69 -11.79 -9.53 5.79
N SER A 70 -11.54 -9.44 7.10
CA SER A 70 -10.80 -8.35 7.70
C SER A 70 -11.54 -7.02 7.47
N SER A 71 -12.55 -6.73 8.29
CA SER A 71 -13.26 -5.44 8.22
C SER A 71 -12.26 -4.27 8.17
N GLU A 72 -12.68 -3.06 7.78
CA GLU A 72 -11.78 -1.89 7.88
C GLU A 72 -11.11 -1.75 9.27
N ALA A 73 -11.69 -2.35 10.32
CA ALA A 73 -11.13 -2.40 11.66
C ALA A 73 -9.93 -3.36 11.82
N GLU A 74 -9.83 -4.42 11.02
CA GLU A 74 -8.78 -5.44 11.09
C GLU A 74 -8.26 -5.81 9.70
N PRO A 75 -7.63 -4.89 8.95
CA PRO A 75 -7.19 -5.16 7.58
C PRO A 75 -6.06 -6.21 7.54
N LEU A 76 -5.99 -6.98 6.46
CA LEU A 76 -4.79 -7.76 6.13
C LEU A 76 -3.68 -6.80 5.70
N VAL A 77 -2.49 -6.96 6.28
CA VAL A 77 -1.36 -6.05 6.06
C VAL A 77 -0.19 -6.81 5.45
N LEU A 78 0.39 -6.27 4.38
CA LEU A 78 1.64 -6.76 3.79
C LEU A 78 2.67 -5.62 3.73
N LEU A 79 3.94 -5.97 3.95
CA LEU A 79 5.06 -5.04 3.89
C LEU A 79 5.90 -5.31 2.65
N PHE A 80 6.27 -4.24 1.94
CA PHE A 80 7.14 -4.32 0.76
C PHE A 80 8.34 -3.39 0.92
N ASN A 81 9.47 -3.80 0.36
CA ASN A 81 10.68 -2.99 0.31
C ASN A 81 10.62 -1.95 -0.82
N GLN A 82 11.64 -1.08 -0.91
CA GLN A 82 11.69 -0.02 -1.92
C GLN A 82 11.68 -0.55 -3.37
N SER A 83 12.21 -1.75 -3.57
CA SER A 83 12.22 -2.44 -4.87
C SER A 83 10.90 -3.13 -5.17
N ALA A 84 9.86 -2.91 -4.36
CA ALA A 84 8.59 -3.64 -4.37
C ALA A 84 8.73 -5.16 -4.11
N GLY A 85 9.84 -5.60 -3.52
CA GLY A 85 9.95 -6.96 -3.00
C GLY A 85 9.07 -7.15 -1.77
N LEU A 86 8.28 -8.21 -1.74
CA LEU A 86 7.46 -8.58 -0.58
C LEU A 86 8.38 -9.02 0.57
N ILE A 87 8.25 -8.34 1.72
CA ILE A 87 9.01 -8.63 2.95
C ILE A 87 8.25 -9.67 3.78
N GLY A 88 6.94 -9.48 3.94
CA GLY A 88 6.09 -10.38 4.70
C GLY A 88 4.84 -9.71 5.27
N PRO A 89 4.07 -10.44 6.11
CA PRO A 89 2.85 -9.93 6.71
C PRO A 89 3.12 -8.89 7.81
N GLY A 90 2.20 -7.95 7.97
CA GLY A 90 2.09 -7.06 9.11
C GLY A 90 0.87 -7.38 9.99
N ASN A 91 0.63 -6.56 11.00
CA ASN A 91 -0.53 -6.63 11.89
C ASN A 91 -1.25 -5.27 11.98
N ALA A 92 -2.39 -5.24 12.67
CA ALA A 92 -3.19 -4.03 12.84
C ALA A 92 -2.42 -2.91 13.57
N GLU A 93 -1.53 -3.27 14.50
CA GLU A 93 -0.65 -2.33 15.19
C GLU A 93 0.32 -1.64 14.22
N VAL A 94 1.00 -2.43 13.37
CA VAL A 94 1.90 -1.91 12.32
C VAL A 94 1.12 -1.01 11.36
N HIS A 95 -0.12 -1.37 11.02
CA HIS A 95 -0.98 -0.51 10.22
C HIS A 95 -1.23 0.85 10.87
N ALA A 96 -1.53 0.90 12.17
CA ALA A 96 -1.78 2.14 12.90
C ALA A 96 -0.51 2.98 13.11
N SER A 97 0.54 2.39 13.67
CA SER A 97 1.73 3.11 14.16
C SER A 97 2.84 3.27 13.12
N GLY A 98 2.87 2.42 12.09
CA GLY A 98 4.02 2.30 11.18
C GLY A 98 4.86 1.08 11.48
N SER A 99 5.57 0.61 10.46
CA SER A 99 6.48 -0.53 10.57
C SER A 99 7.82 -0.11 11.16
N SER A 100 8.30 -0.85 12.16
CA SER A 100 9.68 -0.72 12.67
C SER A 100 10.71 -1.48 11.83
N ASN A 101 10.28 -2.22 10.80
CA ASN A 101 11.19 -2.96 9.94
C ASN A 101 12.05 -1.97 9.11
N PRO A 102 13.39 -2.08 9.14
CA PRO A 102 14.27 -1.16 8.43
C PRO A 102 14.09 -1.20 6.90
N GLU A 103 13.67 -2.33 6.35
CA GLU A 103 13.49 -2.54 4.92
C GLU A 103 12.08 -2.14 4.42
N ALA A 104 11.11 -1.95 5.33
CA ALA A 104 9.74 -1.61 4.96
C ALA A 104 9.65 -0.20 4.37
N TYR A 105 9.15 -0.10 3.14
CA TYR A 105 9.01 1.14 2.39
C TYR A 105 7.56 1.39 1.94
N TYR A 106 6.86 0.33 1.55
CA TYR A 106 5.43 0.35 1.26
C TYR A 106 4.68 -0.57 2.22
N MET A 107 3.47 -0.15 2.59
CA MET A 107 2.54 -0.95 3.36
C MET A 107 1.28 -1.13 2.54
N VAL A 108 0.83 -2.36 2.39
CA VAL A 108 -0.39 -2.66 1.65
C VAL A 108 -1.42 -3.15 2.64
N THR A 109 -2.56 -2.49 2.67
CA THR A 109 -3.73 -2.97 3.41
C THR A 109 -4.77 -3.51 2.45
N MET A 110 -5.39 -4.61 2.83
CA MET A 110 -6.46 -5.23 2.08
C MET A 110 -7.65 -5.48 2.98
N TYR A 111 -8.83 -5.24 2.44
CA TYR A 111 -10.10 -5.67 3.01
C TYR A 111 -11.07 -5.95 1.87
N GLY A 112 -12.20 -6.55 2.17
CA GLY A 112 -13.26 -6.54 1.19
C GLY A 112 -14.49 -7.35 1.50
N GLU A 113 -15.31 -7.43 0.46
CA GLU A 113 -16.73 -7.69 0.59
C GLU A 113 -17.20 -8.67 -0.49
N ALA A 114 -18.23 -9.43 -0.15
CA ALA A 114 -18.94 -10.23 -1.13
C ALA A 114 -19.60 -9.30 -2.16
N ALA A 115 -19.32 -9.52 -3.45
CA ALA A 115 -20.09 -8.92 -4.53
C ALA A 115 -21.20 -9.90 -4.91
N ILE A 116 -22.43 -9.61 -4.48
CA ILE A 116 -23.62 -10.34 -4.94
C ILE A 116 -23.92 -9.85 -6.37
N PRO A 117 -23.88 -10.69 -7.41
CA PRO A 117 -24.34 -10.29 -8.74
C PRO A 117 -25.84 -10.01 -8.68
N SER A 118 -26.30 -8.90 -9.28
CA SER A 118 -27.69 -8.45 -9.16
C SER A 118 -28.72 -9.31 -9.93
N THR A 119 -28.30 -10.45 -10.47
CA THR A 119 -29.13 -11.34 -11.29
C THR A 119 -29.07 -12.76 -10.74
N ALA A 120 -30.25 -13.33 -10.50
CA ALA A 120 -30.47 -14.59 -9.76
C ALA A 120 -29.88 -15.85 -10.43
N ASP A 121 -29.33 -15.76 -11.64
CA ASP A 121 -28.77 -16.88 -12.41
C ASP A 121 -27.26 -17.13 -12.19
N GLN A 122 -26.61 -16.43 -11.26
CA GLN A 122 -25.17 -16.57 -10.99
C GLN A 122 -24.85 -17.10 -9.58
N ALA A 123 -25.62 -18.07 -9.09
CA ALA A 123 -25.37 -18.74 -7.81
C ALA A 123 -23.94 -19.35 -7.70
N ASP A 124 -23.32 -19.70 -8.83
CA ASP A 124 -21.96 -20.27 -8.89
C ASP A 124 -20.85 -19.27 -9.24
N ASN A 125 -21.19 -18.01 -9.56
CA ASN A 125 -20.23 -16.97 -9.96
C ASN A 125 -20.14 -15.85 -8.90
N THR A 126 -20.05 -16.23 -7.63
CA THR A 126 -19.82 -15.25 -6.56
C THR A 126 -18.48 -14.54 -6.78
N LEU A 127 -18.53 -13.27 -7.14
CA LEU A 127 -17.36 -12.40 -7.24
C LEU A 127 -17.08 -11.81 -5.85
N SER A 128 -15.83 -11.43 -5.62
CA SER A 128 -15.44 -10.69 -4.43
C SER A 128 -14.82 -9.37 -4.81
N LYS A 129 -15.25 -8.30 -4.13
CA LYS A 129 -14.61 -6.99 -4.23
C LYS A 129 -13.49 -6.92 -3.21
N VAL A 130 -12.30 -6.67 -3.70
CA VAL A 130 -11.09 -6.51 -2.90
C VAL A 130 -10.63 -5.08 -3.02
N PHE A 131 -10.56 -4.41 -1.88
CA PHE A 131 -9.98 -3.08 -1.75
C PHE A 131 -8.53 -3.27 -1.32
N ILE A 132 -7.61 -2.75 -2.13
CA ILE A 132 -6.18 -2.80 -1.89
C ILE A 132 -5.71 -1.36 -1.76
N SER A 133 -5.18 -0.98 -0.61
CA SER A 133 -4.58 0.34 -0.41
C SER A 133 -3.07 0.21 -0.31
N VAL A 134 -2.35 0.82 -1.24
CA VAL A 134 -0.88 0.88 -1.18
C VAL A 134 -0.47 2.20 -0.56
N GLU A 135 0.11 2.12 0.63
CA GLU A 135 0.49 3.26 1.46
C GLU A 135 2.01 3.47 1.47
N HIS A 136 2.42 4.73 1.36
CA HIS A 136 3.81 5.18 1.47
C HIS A 136 3.88 6.44 2.35
N ASN A 137 4.77 6.59 3.33
CA ASN A 137 5.87 5.72 3.75
C ASN A 137 5.43 4.76 4.86
N ALA A 138 5.73 3.45 4.71
CA ALA A 138 5.34 2.40 5.65
C ALA A 138 5.81 2.64 7.10
N LYS A 139 6.87 3.43 7.31
CA LYS A 139 7.42 3.77 8.63
C LYS A 139 6.66 4.90 9.33
N SER A 140 5.89 5.68 8.56
CA SER A 140 5.09 6.78 9.11
C SER A 140 3.81 6.25 9.78
N PRO A 141 3.23 6.98 10.74
CA PRO A 141 1.88 6.70 11.20
C PRO A 141 0.87 6.89 10.05
N ARG A 142 -0.26 6.16 10.08
CA ARG A 142 -1.27 6.15 9.00
C ARG A 142 -1.69 7.55 8.53
N SER A 143 -1.88 8.49 9.46
CA SER A 143 -2.29 9.88 9.15
C SER A 143 -1.30 10.69 8.30
N LYS A 144 -0.06 10.21 8.15
CA LYS A 144 1.00 10.86 7.37
C LYS A 144 1.41 10.06 6.14
N ARG A 145 0.66 9.02 5.77
CA ARG A 145 0.94 8.21 4.59
C ARG A 145 0.13 8.73 3.39
N ASN A 146 0.79 8.76 2.24
CA ASN A 146 0.14 8.82 0.95
C ASN A 146 -0.45 7.45 0.65
N SER A 147 -1.68 7.42 0.16
CA SER A 147 -2.46 6.21 -0.03
C SER A 147 -2.95 6.15 -1.47
N ASN A 148 -2.65 5.05 -2.15
CA ASN A 148 -3.13 4.77 -3.51
C ASN A 148 -4.13 3.62 -3.44
N PRO A 149 -5.45 3.89 -3.52
CA PRO A 149 -6.48 2.87 -3.45
C PRO A 149 -6.67 2.18 -4.81
N PHE A 150 -6.87 0.88 -4.77
CA PHE A 150 -7.21 0.03 -5.90
C PHE A 150 -8.42 -0.83 -5.54
N LEU A 151 -9.40 -0.89 -6.45
CA LEU A 151 -10.54 -1.79 -6.33
C LEU A 151 -10.41 -2.88 -7.39
N VAL A 152 -10.44 -4.13 -6.96
CA VAL A 152 -10.31 -5.30 -7.83
C VAL A 152 -11.46 -6.25 -7.60
N LEU A 153 -12.00 -6.81 -8.68
CA LEU A 153 -12.96 -7.92 -8.64
C LEU A 153 -12.21 -9.22 -8.89
N ILE A 154 -12.34 -10.18 -7.98
CA ILE A 154 -11.70 -11.49 -8.12
C ILE A 154 -12.77 -12.60 -8.01
N PRO A 155 -12.74 -13.61 -8.90
CA PRO A 155 -13.61 -14.78 -8.79
C PRO A 155 -13.41 -15.52 -7.46
N ARG A 156 -14.50 -15.87 -6.78
CA ARG A 156 -14.45 -16.74 -5.60
C ARG A 156 -14.05 -18.14 -6.03
N GLN A 157 -13.05 -18.72 -5.38
CA GLN A 157 -13.00 -20.17 -5.28
C GLN A 157 -13.85 -20.57 -4.08
N THR A 158 -14.97 -21.22 -4.35
CA THR A 158 -15.62 -22.07 -3.37
C THR A 158 -14.62 -23.14 -2.96
N ALA A 159 -14.42 -23.32 -1.64
CA ALA A 159 -13.74 -24.52 -1.17
C ALA A 159 -14.50 -25.75 -1.72
N PRO A 160 -13.80 -26.82 -2.13
CA PRO A 160 -14.44 -28.06 -2.54
C PRO A 160 -15.26 -28.67 -1.40
#